data_AF-A0A973PUD2-F1
#
_entry.id   AF-A0A973PUD2-F1
#
_cell.length_a   1.000
_cell.length_b   1.000
_cell.length_c   1.000
_cell.angle_alpha   90.00
_cell.angle_beta   90.00
_cell.angle_gamma   90.00
#
_symmetry.space_group_name_H-M   'P 1'
#
loop_
_entity.id
_entity.type
_entity.pdbx_description
1 polymer ?
#
loop_
_entity_poly.entity_id
_entity_poly.type
_entity_poly.pdbx_seq_one_letter_code
_entity_poly.pdbx_strand_id
1 'polypeptide(L)'
;EIDDNGPISHRRGSLQGAFGDLTPGQLRHAIDVARDLGLVHADEQAPDRYRLTASGEALAEVYDTAARWARARQFPDTSTDFVTRVQHTLQLHSRSPHAFGLSLEPSVPHQVLTEFLQANPRVLDHADARSAQERAEAGRAA
;
A
#
# COMPACT_ATOMS: atom_id res chain seq x y z
N GLU A 1 0.04 -5.03 9.08
CA GLU A 1 -0.51 -6.41 9.19
C GLU A 1 0.55 -7.52 9.18
N ILE A 2 1.20 -7.89 8.06
CA ILE A 2 2.25 -8.96 8.10
C ILE A 2 3.49 -8.49 8.89
N ASP A 3 3.83 -7.21 8.77
CA ASP A 3 4.90 -6.58 9.54
C ASP A 3 4.63 -6.63 11.06
N ASP A 4 3.39 -6.32 11.46
CA ASP A 4 2.99 -6.27 12.87
C ASP A 4 2.72 -7.66 13.49
N ASN A 5 2.16 -8.59 12.70
CA ASN A 5 1.64 -9.88 13.20
C ASN A 5 2.47 -11.09 12.76
N GLY A 6 3.51 -10.89 11.96
CA GLY A 6 4.32 -11.96 11.38
C GLY A 6 3.62 -12.70 10.23
N PRO A 7 4.15 -13.86 9.82
CA PRO A 7 3.69 -14.57 8.63
C PRO A 7 2.22 -14.98 8.72
N ILE A 8 1.40 -14.53 7.78
CA ILE A 8 -0.05 -14.80 7.79
C ILE A 8 -0.37 -15.99 6.88
N SER A 9 -1.13 -16.96 7.40
CA SER A 9 -1.53 -18.13 6.63
C SER A 9 -2.78 -17.89 5.80
N HIS A 10 -2.84 -18.42 4.58
CA HIS A 10 -4.07 -18.41 3.77
C HIS A 10 -5.16 -19.35 4.29
N ARG A 11 -4.89 -20.16 5.33
CA ARG A 11 -5.92 -20.99 5.96
C ARG A 11 -6.97 -20.12 6.65
N ARG A 12 -8.21 -20.61 6.60
CA ARG A 12 -9.42 -19.98 7.16
C ARG A 12 -9.16 -19.51 8.60
N GLY A 13 -9.31 -18.21 8.86
CA GLY A 13 -9.26 -17.62 10.21
C GLY A 13 -8.13 -16.62 10.48
N SER A 14 -6.92 -16.78 9.93
CA SER A 14 -5.81 -15.87 10.23
C SER A 14 -5.80 -14.63 9.32
N LEU A 15 -5.84 -14.83 8.01
CA LEU A 15 -5.87 -13.74 7.02
C LEU A 15 -7.28 -13.14 6.90
N GLN A 16 -8.34 -13.96 6.91
CA GLN A 16 -9.73 -13.47 6.98
C GLN A 16 -10.07 -12.76 8.31
N GLY A 17 -9.36 -13.07 9.40
CA GLY A 17 -9.52 -12.37 10.67
C GLY A 17 -8.89 -10.98 10.64
N ALA A 18 -7.76 -10.81 9.96
CA ALA A 18 -7.10 -9.52 9.76
C ALA A 18 -7.81 -8.65 8.70
N PHE A 19 -8.39 -9.28 7.68
CA PHE A 19 -9.09 -8.61 6.55
C PHE A 19 -10.56 -9.04 6.48
N GLY A 20 -11.31 -8.79 7.56
CA GLY A 20 -12.69 -9.26 7.71
C GLY A 20 -13.71 -8.61 6.76
N ASP A 21 -13.32 -7.53 6.11
CA ASP A 21 -14.06 -6.81 5.07
C ASP A 21 -13.89 -7.42 3.67
N LEU A 22 -12.87 -8.26 3.47
CA LEU A 22 -12.58 -8.87 2.18
C LEU A 22 -13.19 -10.27 2.03
N THR A 23 -13.85 -10.50 0.90
CA THR A 23 -14.25 -11.85 0.50
C THR A 23 -13.02 -12.72 0.21
N PRO A 24 -13.10 -14.07 0.31
CA PRO A 24 -11.98 -14.94 -0.02
C PRO A 24 -11.41 -14.73 -1.43
N GLY A 25 -12.27 -14.36 -2.39
CA GLY A 25 -11.86 -14.08 -3.78
C GLY A 25 -11.05 -12.78 -3.88
N GLN A 26 -11.52 -11.70 -3.24
CA GLN A 26 -10.78 -10.43 -3.16
C GLN A 26 -9.44 -10.61 -2.46
N LEU A 27 -9.40 -11.40 -1.40
CA LEU A 27 -8.18 -11.68 -0.65
C LEU A 27 -7.16 -12.47 -1.48
N ARG A 28 -7.61 -13.50 -2.19
CA ARG A 28 -6.75 -14.24 -3.12
C ARG A 28 -6.18 -13.33 -4.20
N HIS A 29 -7.04 -12.52 -4.82
CA HIS A 29 -6.62 -11.56 -5.83
C HIS A 29 -5.59 -10.56 -5.30
N ALA A 30 -5.80 -10.02 -4.09
CA ALA A 30 -4.86 -9.09 -3.45
C ALA A 30 -3.49 -9.75 -3.19
N ILE A 31 -3.48 -11.02 -2.77
CA ILE A 31 -2.23 -11.78 -2.59
C ILE A 31 -1.52 -12.00 -3.93
N ASP A 32 -2.25 -12.38 -4.98
CA ASP A 32 -1.67 -12.61 -6.30
C ASP A 32 -1.03 -11.32 -6.84
N VAL A 33 -1.73 -10.18 -6.73
CA VAL A 33 -1.18 -8.86 -7.07
C VAL A 33 0.07 -8.54 -6.24
N ALA A 34 0.04 -8.76 -4.93
CA ALA A 34 1.18 -8.50 -4.06
C ALA A 34 2.40 -9.39 -4.41
N ARG A 35 2.18 -10.61 -4.90
CA ARG A 35 3.25 -11.50 -5.40
C ARG A 35 3.83 -11.01 -6.72
N ASP A 36 2.97 -10.61 -7.65
CA ASP A 36 3.41 -10.10 -8.96
C ASP A 36 4.23 -8.81 -8.80
N LEU A 37 3.87 -7.98 -7.83
CA LEU A 37 4.64 -6.80 -7.43
C LEU A 37 5.92 -7.13 -6.65
N GLY A 38 6.13 -8.39 -6.26
CA GLY A 38 7.28 -8.82 -5.47
C GLY A 38 7.28 -8.34 -4.03
N LEU A 39 6.11 -8.01 -3.46
CA LEU A 39 5.94 -7.50 -2.10
C LEU A 39 5.83 -8.63 -1.07
N VAL A 40 5.30 -9.78 -1.48
CA VAL A 40 5.16 -10.96 -0.62
C VAL A 40 5.71 -12.21 -1.30
N HIS A 41 6.17 -13.15 -0.49
CA HIS A 41 6.57 -14.48 -0.94
C HIS A 41 5.95 -15.55 -0.04
N ALA A 42 5.79 -16.76 -0.57
CA ALA A 42 5.41 -17.91 0.23
C ALA A 42 6.63 -18.35 1.07
N ASP A 43 6.41 -18.64 2.35
CA ASP A 43 7.45 -19.18 3.24
C ASP A 43 7.87 -20.56 2.74
N GLU A 44 9.19 -20.76 2.55
CA GLU A 44 9.73 -22.02 2.04
C GLU A 44 9.45 -23.21 2.98
N GLN A 45 9.36 -22.96 4.28
CA GLN A 45 9.12 -23.98 5.31
C GLN A 45 7.62 -24.17 5.58
N ALA A 46 6.79 -23.21 5.14
CA ALA A 46 5.34 -23.22 5.30
C ALA A 46 4.69 -22.51 4.10
N PRO A 47 4.56 -23.16 2.93
CA PRO A 47 4.08 -22.52 1.70
C PRO A 47 2.65 -22.00 1.81
N ASP A 48 1.95 -22.33 2.90
CA ASP A 48 0.67 -21.78 3.27
C ASP A 48 0.72 -20.47 4.06
N ARG A 49 1.91 -19.93 4.31
CA ARG A 49 2.17 -18.66 4.98
C ARG A 49 2.86 -17.70 4.04
N TYR A 50 2.43 -16.44 4.08
CA TYR A 50 3.06 -15.36 3.33
C TYR A 50 3.89 -14.49 4.24
N ARG A 51 5.05 -14.09 3.73
CA ARG A 51 5.99 -13.16 4.36
C ARG A 51 6.22 -11.97 3.46
N LEU A 52 6.56 -10.83 4.06
CA LEU A 52 7.04 -9.69 3.31
C LEU A 52 8.40 -10.04 2.68
N THR A 53 8.63 -9.53 1.48
CA THR A 53 9.98 -9.38 0.93
C THR A 53 10.60 -8.09 1.47
N ALA A 54 11.87 -7.82 1.17
CA ALA A 54 12.47 -6.52 1.49
C ALA A 54 11.67 -5.34 0.90
N SER A 55 11.14 -5.49 -0.32
CA SER A 55 10.26 -4.48 -0.94
C SER A 55 8.91 -4.37 -0.20
N GLY A 56 8.38 -5.48 0.31
CA GLY A 56 7.17 -5.47 1.14
C GLY A 56 7.36 -4.76 2.48
N GLU A 57 8.50 -4.98 3.14
CA GLU A 57 8.89 -4.29 4.38
C GLU A 57 9.09 -2.78 4.13
N ALA A 58 9.79 -2.42 3.06
CA ALA A 58 9.97 -1.02 2.67
C ALA A 58 8.63 -0.32 2.39
N LEU A 59 7.66 -1.01 1.78
CA LEU A 59 6.31 -0.47 1.59
C LEU A 59 5.56 -0.31 2.92
N ALA A 60 5.72 -1.23 3.87
CA ALA A 60 5.15 -1.10 5.20
C ALA A 60 5.72 0.14 5.93
N GLU A 61 7.03 0.39 5.81
CA GLU A 61 7.68 1.58 6.36
C GLU A 61 7.15 2.89 5.76
N VAL A 62 6.84 2.92 4.45
CA VAL A 62 6.16 4.06 3.82
C VAL A 62 4.82 4.34 4.51
N TYR A 63 4.00 3.31 4.71
CA TYR A 63 2.68 3.45 5.33
C TYR A 63 2.77 3.88 6.79
N ASP A 64 3.66 3.28 7.56
CA ASP A 64 3.83 3.64 8.96
C ASP A 64 4.40 5.06 9.11
N THR A 65 5.36 5.46 8.27
CA THR A 65 5.88 6.84 8.21
C THR A 65 4.77 7.84 7.88
N ALA A 66 3.91 7.54 6.90
CA ALA A 66 2.77 8.38 6.57
C ALA A 66 1.80 8.52 7.75
N ALA A 67 1.43 7.40 8.38
CA ALA A 67 0.50 7.41 9.51
C ALA A 67 1.07 8.10 10.75
N ARG A 68 2.35 7.92 11.05
CA ARG A 68 3.06 8.59 12.15
C ARG A 68 3.11 10.10 11.91
N TRP A 69 3.43 10.51 10.68
CA TRP A 69 3.45 11.92 10.30
C TRP A 69 2.07 12.58 10.45
N ALA A 70 1.01 11.89 10.01
CA ALA A 70 -0.37 12.32 10.16
C ALA A 70 -0.79 12.44 11.62
N ARG A 71 -0.47 11.45 12.45
CA ARG A 71 -0.76 11.47 13.90
C ARG A 71 -0.10 12.65 14.61
N ALA A 72 1.17 12.90 14.33
CA ALA A 72 1.90 14.03 14.91
C ALA A 72 1.29 15.40 14.55
N ARG A 73 0.52 15.47 13.46
CA ARG A 73 -0.13 16.68 12.94
C ARG A 73 -1.64 16.69 13.13
N GLN A 74 -2.20 15.67 13.80
CA GLN A 74 -3.63 15.51 13.98
C GLN A 74 -4.42 15.56 12.66
N PHE A 75 -3.83 15.03 11.58
CA PHE A 75 -4.36 15.08 10.23
C PHE A 75 -4.93 13.71 9.79
N PRO A 76 -6.04 13.66 9.03
CA PRO A 76 -6.97 14.76 8.74
C PRO A 76 -7.76 15.20 9.98
N ASP A 77 -7.95 14.30 10.94
CA ASP A 77 -8.42 14.56 12.30
C ASP A 77 -7.75 13.56 13.28
N THR A 78 -7.85 13.82 14.58
CA THR A 78 -7.34 12.95 15.66
C THR A 78 -7.99 11.57 15.69
N SER A 79 -9.30 11.47 15.37
CA SER A 79 -10.12 10.27 15.55
C SER A 79 -10.09 9.25 14.41
N THR A 80 -9.49 9.60 13.26
CA THR A 80 -9.51 8.74 12.07
C THR A 80 -8.61 7.51 12.21
N ASP A 81 -8.97 6.40 11.56
CA ASP A 81 -8.15 5.19 11.60
C ASP A 81 -6.80 5.34 10.86
N PHE A 82 -5.97 4.29 10.95
CA PHE A 82 -4.67 4.23 10.29
C PHE A 82 -4.77 4.37 8.77
N VAL A 83 -5.68 3.61 8.14
CA VAL A 83 -5.83 3.54 6.68
C VAL A 83 -6.19 4.92 6.12
N THR A 84 -7.17 5.58 6.75
CA THR A 84 -7.60 6.94 6.40
C THR A 84 -6.44 7.93 6.51
N ARG A 85 -5.63 7.86 7.58
CA ARG A 85 -4.45 8.74 7.72
C ARG A 85 -3.42 8.53 6.62
N VAL A 86 -3.12 7.28 6.29
CA VAL A 86 -2.18 6.96 5.19
C VAL A 86 -2.71 7.49 3.87
N GLN A 87 -3.97 7.18 3.52
CA GLN A 87 -4.58 7.62 2.27
C GLN A 87 -4.57 9.14 2.14
N HIS A 88 -5.00 9.86 3.18
CA HIS A 88 -5.00 11.33 3.16
C HIS A 88 -3.59 11.90 3.04
N THR A 89 -2.61 11.32 3.72
CA THR A 89 -1.21 11.75 3.64
C THR A 89 -0.63 11.54 2.24
N LEU A 90 -0.84 10.38 1.63
CA LEU A 90 -0.37 10.11 0.27
C LEU A 90 -1.11 10.98 -0.77
N GLN A 91 -2.40 11.26 -0.56
CA GLN A 91 -3.17 12.15 -1.43
C GLN A 91 -2.69 13.60 -1.41
N LEU A 92 -2.22 14.12 -0.26
CA LEU A 92 -1.60 15.44 -0.18
C LEU A 92 -0.43 15.58 -1.17
N HIS A 93 0.33 14.50 -1.36
CA HIS A 93 1.50 14.47 -2.23
C HIS A 93 1.17 14.23 -3.70
N SER A 94 0.02 13.62 -3.99
CA SER A 94 -0.48 13.47 -5.36
C SER A 94 -1.04 14.77 -5.96
N ARG A 95 -1.49 15.71 -5.11
CA ARG A 95 -1.94 17.04 -5.53
C ARG A 95 -0.72 17.96 -5.65
N SER A 96 -0.46 18.40 -6.88
CA SER A 96 0.61 19.35 -7.25
C SER A 96 0.92 20.41 -6.17
N PRO A 97 2.20 20.79 -5.94
CA PRO A 97 2.65 21.64 -4.82
C PRO A 97 2.03 23.05 -4.76
N HIS A 98 1.17 23.43 -5.70
CA HIS A 98 0.52 24.74 -5.76
C HIS A 98 -0.78 24.85 -4.94
N ALA A 99 -1.36 23.73 -4.48
CA ALA A 99 -2.72 23.78 -3.94
C ALA A 99 -2.84 24.31 -2.51
N PHE A 100 -1.76 24.33 -1.72
CA PHE A 100 -1.89 24.55 -0.26
C PHE A 100 -0.96 25.59 0.37
N GLY A 101 -0.14 26.35 -0.37
CA GLY A 101 0.64 27.47 0.21
C GLY A 101 1.54 27.10 1.40
N LEU A 102 1.68 25.81 1.72
CA LEU A 102 2.52 25.26 2.76
C LEU A 102 3.84 24.92 2.09
N SER A 103 4.90 25.55 2.61
CA SER A 103 6.32 25.43 2.24
C SER A 103 6.70 24.26 1.33
N LEU A 104 7.50 24.58 0.31
CA LEU A 104 8.10 23.72 -0.72
C LEU A 104 9.03 22.60 -0.19
N GLU A 105 8.93 22.22 1.09
CA GLU A 105 9.76 21.20 1.71
C GLU A 105 9.11 19.82 1.54
N PRO A 106 9.78 18.85 0.88
CA PRO A 106 9.27 17.50 0.79
C PRO A 106 9.13 16.92 2.19
N SER A 107 7.89 16.60 2.58
CA SER A 107 7.60 15.98 3.87
C SER A 107 8.32 14.63 3.98
N VAL A 108 8.60 14.17 5.19
CA VAL A 108 9.20 12.84 5.42
C VAL A 108 8.42 11.72 4.69
N PRO A 109 7.07 11.67 4.71
CA PRO A 109 6.32 10.71 3.90
C PRO A 109 6.59 10.79 2.39
N HIS A 110 6.73 12.00 1.83
CA HIS A 110 7.04 12.17 0.41
C HIS A 110 8.44 11.62 0.06
N GLN A 111 9.42 11.85 0.93
CA GLN A 111 10.81 11.38 0.72
C GLN A 111 10.86 9.85 0.70
N VAL A 112 10.29 9.20 1.73
CA VAL A 112 10.28 7.73 1.85
C VAL A 112 9.46 7.09 0.72
N LEU A 113 8.34 7.70 0.31
CA LEU A 113 7.59 7.25 -0.87
C LEU A 113 8.43 7.34 -2.16
N THR A 114 9.16 8.45 -2.35
CA THR A 114 9.99 8.65 -3.54
C THR A 114 11.11 7.62 -3.60
N GLU A 115 11.80 7.39 -2.49
CA GLU A 115 12.84 6.39 -2.37
C GLU A 115 12.31 4.98 -2.66
N PHE A 116 11.14 4.64 -2.09
CA PHE A 116 10.48 3.37 -2.36
C PHE A 116 10.19 3.18 -3.86
N LEU A 117 9.62 4.17 -4.53
CA LEU A 117 9.28 4.09 -5.96
C LEU A 117 10.54 4.00 -6.83
N GLN A 118 11.62 4.68 -6.46
CA GLN A 118 12.91 4.58 -7.15
C GLN A 118 13.53 3.18 -7.01
N ALA A 119 13.43 2.57 -5.84
CA ALA A 119 13.93 1.23 -5.58
C ALA A 119 13.05 0.12 -6.18
N ASN A 120 11.78 0.40 -6.47
CA ASN A 120 10.78 -0.59 -6.89
C ASN A 120 10.05 -0.20 -8.19
N PRO A 121 10.75 -0.12 -9.34
CA PRO A 121 10.15 0.35 -10.60
C PRO A 121 8.98 -0.52 -11.10
N ARG A 122 8.95 -1.81 -10.76
CA ARG A 122 7.87 -2.74 -11.11
C ARG A 122 6.50 -2.27 -10.60
N VAL A 123 6.47 -1.54 -9.48
CA VAL A 123 5.24 -0.98 -8.92
C VAL A 123 4.68 0.11 -9.85
N LEU A 124 5.55 0.92 -10.45
CA LEU A 124 5.18 1.93 -11.44
C LEU A 124 4.68 1.27 -12.72
N ASP A 125 5.43 0.29 -13.24
CA ASP A 125 5.06 -0.44 -14.47
C ASP A 125 3.67 -1.10 -14.34
N HIS A 126 3.39 -1.69 -13.18
CA HIS A 126 2.09 -2.30 -12.89
C HIS A 126 0.96 -1.27 -12.82
N ALA A 127 1.21 -0.10 -12.19
CA ALA A 127 0.23 0.98 -12.11
C ALA A 127 -0.10 1.56 -13.51
N ASP A 128 0.91 1.68 -14.37
CA ASP A 128 0.75 2.12 -15.76
C ASP A 128 -0.04 1.09 -16.58
N ALA A 129 0.28 -0.20 -16.44
CA ALA A 129 -0.42 -1.29 -17.11
C ALA A 129 -1.92 -1.34 -16.72
N ARG A 130 -2.20 -1.23 -15.41
CA ARG A 130 -3.57 -1.17 -14.89
C ARG A 130 -4.31 0.05 -15.44
N SER A 131 -3.66 1.21 -15.45
CA SER A 131 -4.26 2.46 -15.98
C SER A 131 -4.56 2.37 -17.47
N ALA A 132 -3.69 1.70 -18.25
CA ALA A 132 -3.94 1.43 -19.66
C ALA A 132 -5.13 0.49 -19.87
N GLN A 133 -5.28 -0.53 -19.03
CA GLN A 133 -6.40 -1.46 -19.09
C GLN A 133 -7.74 -0.77 -18.81
N GLU A 134 -7.82 0.08 -17.78
CA GLU A 134 -9.04 0.83 -17.47
C GLU A 134 -9.47 1.76 -18.62
N ARG A 135 -8.51 2.41 -19.30
CA ARG A 135 -8.80 3.24 -20.48
C ARG A 135 -9.34 2.39 -21.64
N ALA A 136 -8.81 1.19 -21.83
CA ALA A 136 -9.26 0.27 -22.87
C ALA A 136 -10.67 -0.29 -22.58
N GLU A 137 -10.99 -0.56 -21.31
CA GLU A 137 -12.31 -1.01 -20.87
C GLU A 137 -13.34 0.11 -20.97
N ALA A 138 -13.00 1.33 -20.56
CA ALA A 138 -13.87 2.51 -20.69
C ALA A 138 -14.18 2.84 -22.16
N GLY A 139 -13.21 2.66 -23.07
CA GLY A 139 -13.41 2.86 -24.51
C GLY A 139 -14.22 1.77 -25.21
N ARG A 140 -14.44 0.61 -24.58
CA ARG A 140 -15.30 -0.48 -25.11
C ARG A 140 -16.75 -0.39 -24.64
N ALA A 141 -17.01 0.39 -23.59
CA ALA A 141 -18.34 0.60 -23.02
C ALA A 141 -19.06 1.86 -23.55
N ALA A 142 -18.45 2.57 -24.52
CA ALA A 142 -18.97 3.76 -25.18
C ALA A 142 -19.22 3.50 -26.68
#